data_AF-A0A1W1I0W6-F1
#
_entry.id   AF-A0A1W1I0W6-F1
#
_cell.length_a   1.000
_cell.length_b   1.000
_cell.length_c   1.000
_cell.angle_alpha   90.00
_cell.angle_beta   90.00
_cell.angle_gamma   90.00
#
_symmetry.space_group_name_H-M   'P 1'
#
loop_
_entity.id
_entity.type
_entity.pdbx_description
1 polymer ?
#
loop_
_entity_poly.entity_id
_entity_poly.type
_entity_poly.pdbx_seq_one_letter_code
_entity_poly.pdbx_strand_id
1 'polypeptide(L)'
;MKFEQAIARLESIVGELEKGDLPLDESLKIFEEGIRLSKSCLKILEDAERKVEVLVQEQNGKKRLHAFTQDLGDGSSSSGSNGQ
;
A
#
# COMPACT_ATOMS: atom_id res chain seq x y z
N MET A 1 11.33 8.68 -2.79
CA MET A 1 12.37 7.65 -2.95
C MET A 1 12.07 6.86 -4.21
N LYS A 2 13.07 6.53 -5.03
CA LYS A 2 12.89 5.69 -6.24
C LYS A 2 12.95 4.20 -5.86
N PHE A 3 12.31 3.33 -6.65
CA PHE A 3 12.28 1.89 -6.40
C PHE A 3 13.69 1.30 -6.34
N GLU A 4 14.54 1.64 -7.30
CA GLU A 4 15.91 1.14 -7.42
C GLU A 4 16.78 1.57 -6.22
N GLN A 5 16.50 2.73 -5.64
CA GLN A 5 17.20 3.20 -4.45
C GLN A 5 16.73 2.44 -3.19
N ALA A 6 15.42 2.18 -3.10
CA ALA A 6 14.84 1.46 -1.99
C ALA A 6 15.33 0.00 -1.95
N ILE A 7 15.39 -0.66 -3.11
CA ILE A 7 15.85 -2.04 -3.21
C ILE A 7 17.36 -2.16 -2.93
N ALA A 8 18.18 -1.26 -3.47
CA ALA A 8 19.63 -1.26 -3.21
C ALA A 8 19.94 -1.03 -1.72
N ARG A 9 19.18 -0.16 -1.04
CA ARG A 9 19.34 0.02 0.41
C ARG A 9 18.90 -1.22 1.18
N LEU A 10 17.81 -1.88 0.77
CA LEU A 10 17.34 -3.11 1.40
C LEU A 10 18.38 -4.22 1.29
N GLU A 11 19.02 -4.39 0.13
CA GLU A 11 20.11 -5.35 -0.09
C GLU A 11 21.32 -5.05 0.83
N SER A 12 21.69 -3.77 0.97
CA SER A 12 22.73 -3.35 1.92
C SER A 12 22.38 -3.73 3.36
N ILE A 13 21.15 -3.47 3.80
CA ILE A 13 20.69 -3.80 5.15
C ILE A 13 20.72 -5.30 5.40
N VAL A 14 20.28 -6.12 4.43
CA VAL A 14 20.38 -7.58 4.53
C VAL A 14 21.84 -8.01 4.68
N GLY A 15 22.73 -7.49 3.84
CA GLY A 15 24.16 -7.79 3.95
C GLY A 15 24.81 -7.33 5.26
N GLU A 16 24.36 -6.22 5.84
CA GLU A 16 24.80 -5.74 7.16
C GLU A 16 24.31 -6.66 8.30
N LEU A 17 23.05 -7.11 8.23
CA LEU A 17 22.46 -8.03 9.21
C LEU A 17 23.08 -9.44 9.13
N GLU A 18 23.37 -9.94 7.93
CA GLU A 18 23.98 -11.26 7.71
C GLU A 18 25.42 -11.35 8.22
N LYS A 19 26.17 -10.24 8.24
CA LYS A 19 27.51 -10.20 8.82
C LYS A 19 27.50 -10.46 10.32
N GLY A 20 26.47 -9.98 11.01
CA GLY A 20 26.30 -10.18 12.46
C GLY A 20 27.28 -9.40 13.34
N ASP A 21 28.04 -8.45 12.78
CA ASP A 21 29.04 -7.65 13.51
C ASP A 21 28.44 -6.42 14.24
N LEU A 22 27.14 -6.18 14.06
CA LEU A 22 26.45 -5.02 14.61
C LEU A 22 25.99 -5.26 16.06
N PRO A 23 26.13 -4.27 16.95
CA PRO A 23 25.45 -4.27 18.24
C PRO A 23 23.95 -4.48 18.08
N LEU A 24 23.29 -5.07 19.10
CA LEU A 24 21.86 -5.37 19.07
C LEU A 24 21.01 -4.12 18.77
N ASP A 25 21.30 -2.99 19.42
CA ASP A 25 20.55 -1.75 19.22
C ASP A 25 20.65 -1.21 17.79
N GLU A 26 21.81 -1.39 17.15
CA GLU A 26 22.01 -1.00 15.76
C GLU A 26 21.32 -1.97 14.79
N SER A 27 21.43 -3.27 15.07
CA SER A 27 20.73 -4.32 14.32
C SER A 27 19.21 -4.09 14.30
N LEU A 28 18.63 -3.69 15.43
CA LEU A 28 17.20 -3.35 15.52
C LEU A 28 16.84 -2.13 14.67
N LYS A 29 17.66 -1.07 14.70
CA LYS A 29 17.42 0.15 13.91
C LYS A 29 17.44 -0.13 12.41
N ILE A 30 18.45 -0.86 11.93
CA ILE A 30 18.55 -1.16 10.50
C ILE A 30 17.48 -2.18 10.06
N PHE A 31 17.07 -3.08 10.94
CA PHE A 31 15.94 -3.96 10.69
C PHE A 31 14.63 -3.18 10.51
N GLU A 32 14.33 -2.25 11.41
CA GLU A 32 13.17 -1.35 11.28
C GLU A 32 13.22 -0.54 9.98
N GLU A 33 14.40 -0.03 9.61
CA GLU A 33 14.61 0.63 8.33
C GLU A 33 14.25 -0.31 7.16
N GLY A 34 14.75 -1.55 7.20
CA GLY A 34 14.47 -2.58 6.19
C GLY A 34 12.98 -2.87 6.04
N ILE A 35 12.24 -2.99 7.14
CA ILE A 35 10.78 -3.18 7.12
C ILE A 35 10.08 -1.99 6.44
N ARG A 36 10.49 -0.75 6.75
CA ARG A 36 9.92 0.45 6.15
C ARG A 36 10.21 0.54 4.65
N LEU A 37 11.42 0.15 4.23
CA LEU A 37 11.81 0.10 2.83
C LEU A 37 11.01 -0.96 2.06
N SER A 38 10.86 -2.16 2.62
CA SER A 38 10.05 -3.24 2.04
C SER A 38 8.62 -2.80 1.78
N LYS A 39 7.97 -2.17 2.77
CA LYS A 39 6.63 -1.58 2.60
C LYS A 39 6.57 -0.51 1.51
N SER A 40 7.62 0.30 1.41
CA SER A 40 7.71 1.35 0.39
C SER A 40 7.84 0.76 -1.02
N CYS A 41 8.65 -0.29 -1.19
CA CYS A 41 8.78 -1.01 -2.46
C CYS A 41 7.44 -1.59 -2.89
N LEU A 42 6.73 -2.27 -1.99
CA LEU A 42 5.42 -2.85 -2.28
C LEU A 42 4.44 -1.78 -2.78
N LYS A 43 4.36 -0.64 -2.09
CA LYS A 43 3.50 0.48 -2.50
C LYS A 43 3.82 1.01 -3.89
N ILE A 44 5.12 1.12 -4.23
CA ILE A 44 5.53 1.59 -5.57
C ILE A 44 5.07 0.59 -6.65
N LEU A 45 5.19 -0.71 -6.38
CA LEU A 45 4.74 -1.76 -7.29
C LEU A 45 3.22 -1.74 -7.47
N GLU A 46 2.46 -1.63 -6.38
CA GLU A 46 0.99 -1.51 -6.41
C GLU A 46 0.54 -0.28 -7.22
N ASP A 47 1.19 0.86 -7.03
CA ASP A 47 0.88 2.08 -7.78
C ASP A 47 1.25 1.95 -9.26
N ALA A 48 2.30 1.19 -9.60
CA ALA A 48 2.66 0.90 -10.98
C ALA A 48 1.65 -0.06 -11.64
N GLU A 49 1.26 -1.13 -10.94
CA GLU A 49 0.26 -2.10 -11.40
C GLU A 49 -1.09 -1.41 -11.68
N ARG A 50 -1.56 -0.56 -10.75
CA ARG A 50 -2.80 0.21 -10.93
C ARG A 50 -2.76 1.09 -12.18
N LYS A 51 -1.62 1.73 -12.44
CA LYS A 51 -1.45 2.56 -13.66
C LYS A 51 -1.54 1.71 -14.92
N VAL A 52 -0.90 0.54 -14.93
CA VAL A 52 -0.98 -0.39 -16.07
C VAL A 52 -2.41 -0.86 -16.28
N GLU A 53 -3.11 -1.23 -15.21
CA GLU A 53 -4.51 -1.67 -15.29
C GLU A 53 -5.40 -0.58 -15.91
N VAL A 54 -5.30 0.67 -15.43
CA VAL A 54 -6.06 1.80 -16.00
C VAL A 54 -5.78 1.97 -17.50
N LEU A 55 -4.51 1.94 -17.90
CA LEU A 55 -4.12 2.09 -19.31
C LEU A 55 -4.68 0.95 -20.19
N VAL A 56 -4.67 -0.28 -19.68
CA VAL A 56 -5.23 -1.45 -20.38
C VAL A 56 -6.76 -1.33 -20.49
N GLN A 57 -7.45 -0.90 -19.42
CA GLN A 57 -8.91 -0.70 -19.44
C GLN A 57 -9.33 0.43 -20.39
N GLU A 58 -8.54 1.50 -20.48
CA GLU A 58 -8.75 2.59 -21.45
C GLU A 58 -8.57 2.12 -22.89
N GLN A 59 -7.54 1.31 -23.17
CA GLN A 59 -7.32 0.72 -24.49
C GLN A 59 -8.46 -0.23 -24.91
N ASN A 60 -9.04 -0.96 -23.94
CA ASN A 60 -10.11 -1.94 -24.19
C ASN A 60 -11.54 -1.36 -24.06
N GLY A 61 -11.69 -0.05 -23.88
CA GLY A 61 -12.99 0.64 -23.87
C GLY A 61 -13.95 0.27 -22.72
N LYS A 62 -13.50 -0.48 -21.70
CA LYS A 62 -14.34 -0.90 -20.56
C LYS A 62 -14.08 -0.04 -19.34
N LYS A 63 -14.69 1.15 -19.29
CA LYS A 63 -14.82 1.89 -18.02
C LYS A 63 -15.82 1.19 -17.12
N ARG A 64 -15.33 0.53 -16.06
CA ARG A 64 -16.09 0.35 -14.83
C ARG A 64 -15.28 0.90 -13.65
N LEU A 65 -15.41 2.21 -13.44
CA LEU A 65 -15.20 2.78 -12.11
C LEU A 65 -16.41 2.34 -11.28
N HIS A 66 -16.26 1.32 -10.44
CA HIS A 66 -17.17 1.21 -9.31
C HIS A 66 -16.71 2.25 -8.30
N ALA A 67 -17.52 3.29 -8.14
CA ALA A 67 -17.40 4.20 -7.02
C ALA A 67 -17.39 3.37 -5.72
N PHE A 68 -16.46 3.73 -4.84
CA PHE A 68 -16.38 3.20 -3.48
C PHE A 68 -17.64 3.64 -2.74
N THR A 69 -18.68 2.80 -2.73
CA THR A 69 -19.82 2.98 -1.83
C THR A 69 -19.40 2.47 -0.47
N GLN A 70 -18.91 3.39 0.36
CA GLN A 70 -18.92 3.21 1.81
C GLN A 70 -20.36 3.41 2.26
N ASP A 71 -21.15 2.33 2.20
CA ASP A 71 -22.44 2.24 2.87
C ASP A 71 -22.16 2.20 4.37
N LEU A 72 -22.15 3.37 5.00
CA LEU A 72 -22.17 3.53 6.43
C LEU A 72 -23.31 4.48 6.79
N GLY A 73 -24.41 3.88 7.27
CA GLY A 73 -25.34 4.56 8.17
C GLY A 73 -26.69 4.93 7.59
N ASP A 74 -27.48 3.95 7.13
CA ASP A 74 -28.93 4.01 7.37
C ASP A 74 -29.16 4.03 8.89
N GLY A 75 -29.43 5.24 9.38
CA GLY A 75 -29.77 5.53 10.75
C GLY A 75 -30.41 6.90 10.82
N SER A 76 -31.51 7.11 10.09
CA SER A 76 -32.38 8.27 10.32
C SER A 76 -33.84 7.91 10.14
N SER A 77 -34.46 7.62 11.28
CA SER A 77 -35.86 7.86 11.62
C SER A 77 -36.63 8.77 10.65
N SER A 78 -37.70 8.24 10.06
CA SER A 78 -38.90 9.01 9.75
C SER A 78 -40.13 8.25 10.24
N SER A 79 -40.59 8.64 11.43
CA SER A 79 -41.90 8.29 11.95
C SER A 79 -42.92 9.17 11.22
N GLY A 80 -43.85 8.56 10.49
CA GLY A 80 -44.85 9.27 9.68
C GLY A 80 -46.06 8.42 9.32
N SER A 81 -47.06 8.44 10.21
CA SER A 81 -48.53 8.37 10.02
C SER A 81 -49.16 7.51 8.90
N ASN A 82 -50.02 6.55 9.29
CA ASN A 82 -51.50 6.67 9.21
C ASN A 82 -52.17 5.28 9.26
N GLY A 83 -53.12 5.10 10.17
CA GLY A 83 -54.13 4.05 10.10
C GLY A 83 -55.47 4.64 10.51
N GLN A 84 -56.41 4.66 9.55
CA GLN A 84 -57.84 4.88 9.80
C GLN A 84 -58.40 3.76 10.68
#